data_AF-A0AAD1F6K6-F1
#
_entry.id   AF-A0AAD1F6K6-F1
#
_cell.length_a   1.000
_cell.length_b   1.000
_cell.length_c   1.000
_cell.angle_alpha   90.00
_cell.angle_beta   90.00
_cell.angle_gamma   90.00
#
_symmetry.space_group_name_H-M   'P 1'
#
loop_
_entity.id
_entity.type
_entity.pdbx_description
1 polymer ?
#
loop_
_entity_poly.entity_id
_entity_poly.type
_entity_poly.pdbx_seq_one_letter_code
_entity_poly.pdbx_strand_id
1 'polypeptide(L)'
;MVGLERIGQNIQEATTLTRADVIGTIAALKDEIADQLMSGNGVHLPGIGYFSLAVKGNVYEDPRTHRHRLRNAEVRTVKFRPDIEMLDTLQHTKFENVTYRHGTSSVPTAELTNKALDDLFSAKPFITVADLRDYLNLSSANAYRIAAHLEQEGKLRDVGSRYRKAYVRGESQG
;
A
#
# COMPACT_ATOMS: atom_id res chain seq x y z
N MET A 1 10.20 0.65 -13.62
CA MET A 1 10.58 -0.79 -13.67
C MET A 1 11.96 -0.88 -14.28
N VAL A 2 12.87 -1.68 -13.71
CA VAL A 2 14.23 -1.88 -14.26
C VAL A 2 14.22 -3.19 -15.06
N GLY A 3 14.66 -3.14 -16.32
CA GLY A 3 14.73 -4.32 -17.20
C GLY A 3 16.09 -5.00 -17.19
N LEU A 4 16.16 -6.21 -17.74
CA LEU A 4 17.37 -7.04 -17.78
C LEU A 4 18.56 -6.34 -18.46
N GLU A 5 18.28 -5.46 -19.42
CA GLU A 5 19.26 -4.63 -20.11
C GLU A 5 20.12 -3.79 -19.14
N ARG A 6 19.43 -3.06 -18.26
CA ARG A 6 20.07 -2.17 -17.28
C ARG A 6 20.69 -2.97 -16.14
N ILE A 7 20.09 -4.10 -15.76
CA ILE A 7 20.68 -5.02 -14.77
C ILE A 7 22.01 -5.56 -15.30
N GLY A 8 22.06 -6.01 -16.56
CA GLY A 8 23.27 -6.53 -17.19
C GLY A 8 24.38 -5.48 -17.31
N GLN A 9 24.04 -4.23 -17.63
CA GLN A 9 25.00 -3.11 -17.61
C GLN A 9 25.61 -2.91 -16.23
N ASN A 10 24.78 -2.79 -15.19
CA ASN A 10 25.25 -2.58 -13.82
C ASN A 10 26.14 -3.75 -13.32
N ILE A 11 25.79 -4.99 -13.65
CA ILE A 11 26.59 -6.17 -13.27
C ILE A 11 27.93 -6.17 -14.03
N GLN A 12 27.94 -5.81 -15.31
CA GLN A 12 29.18 -5.73 -16.09
C GLN A 12 30.12 -4.64 -15.55
N GLU A 13 29.59 -3.53 -15.06
CA GLU A 13 30.41 -2.48 -14.44
C GLU A 13 31.03 -2.93 -13.10
N ALA A 14 30.34 -3.80 -12.36
CA ALA A 14 30.74 -4.25 -11.04
C ALA A 14 31.53 -5.58 -11.01
N THR A 15 31.55 -6.33 -12.11
CA THR A 15 32.08 -7.70 -12.19
C THR A 15 32.78 -7.97 -13.52
N THR A 16 33.28 -9.18 -13.73
CA THR A 16 33.86 -9.61 -15.01
C THR A 16 32.83 -10.17 -15.99
N LEU A 17 31.57 -10.34 -15.58
CA LEU A 17 30.51 -10.87 -16.44
C LEU A 17 30.11 -9.82 -17.48
N THR A 18 30.03 -10.20 -18.75
CA THR A 18 29.48 -9.29 -19.75
C THR A 18 27.96 -9.23 -19.65
N ARG A 19 27.38 -8.15 -20.15
CA ARG A 19 25.93 -8.03 -20.31
C ARG A 19 25.35 -9.22 -21.08
N ALA A 20 26.05 -9.71 -22.10
CA ALA A 20 25.61 -10.87 -22.88
C ALA A 20 25.59 -12.15 -22.03
N ASP A 21 26.60 -12.35 -21.19
CA ASP A 21 26.65 -13.49 -20.25
C ASP A 21 25.49 -13.46 -19.26
N VAL A 22 25.17 -12.28 -18.71
CA VAL A 22 24.04 -12.10 -17.79
C VAL A 22 22.72 -12.45 -18.48
N ILE A 23 22.49 -11.93 -19.69
CA ILE A 23 21.26 -12.21 -20.45
C ILE A 23 21.14 -13.70 -20.78
N GLY A 24 22.22 -14.30 -21.28
CA GLY A 24 22.26 -15.72 -21.63
C GLY A 24 22.02 -16.62 -20.41
N THR A 25 22.66 -16.29 -19.28
CA THR A 25 22.51 -17.05 -18.03
C THR A 25 21.07 -16.98 -17.51
N ILE A 26 20.44 -15.81 -17.52
CA ILE A 26 19.04 -15.67 -17.09
C ILE A 26 18.09 -16.44 -18.01
N ALA A 27 18.33 -16.45 -19.32
CA ALA A 27 17.53 -17.22 -20.26
C ALA A 27 17.65 -18.74 -20.00
N ALA A 28 18.87 -19.24 -19.84
CA ALA A 28 19.13 -20.65 -19.53
C ALA A 28 18.55 -21.04 -18.17
N LEU A 29 18.71 -20.19 -17.15
CA LEU A 29 18.17 -20.43 -15.81
C LEU A 29 16.64 -20.49 -15.81
N LYS A 30 15.98 -19.66 -16.63
CA LYS A 30 14.52 -19.69 -16.81
C LYS A 30 14.06 -21.04 -17.38
N ASP A 31 14.78 -21.59 -18.36
CA ASP A 31 14.47 -22.90 -18.94
C ASP A 31 14.71 -24.02 -17.92
N GLU A 32 15.85 -24.03 -17.23
CA GLU A 32 16.15 -25.02 -16.19
C GLU A 32 15.15 -25.00 -15.03
N ILE A 33 14.76 -23.81 -14.55
CA ILE A 33 13.72 -23.69 -13.51
C ILE A 33 12.41 -24.30 -14.00
N ALA A 34 12.02 -24.05 -15.24
CA ALA A 34 10.79 -24.61 -15.79
C ALA A 34 10.85 -26.14 -15.84
N ASP A 35 11.96 -26.72 -16.31
CA ASP A 35 12.15 -28.17 -16.41
C ASP A 35 12.11 -28.87 -15.05
N GLN A 36 12.76 -28.28 -14.04
CA GLN A 36 12.72 -28.81 -12.68
C GLN A 36 11.31 -28.75 -12.08
N LEU A 37 10.59 -27.64 -12.29
CA LEU A 37 9.21 -27.50 -11.81
C LEU A 37 8.25 -28.47 -12.51
N MET A 38 8.40 -28.68 -13.82
CA MET A 38 7.64 -29.69 -14.58
C MET A 38 7.90 -31.11 -14.09
N SER A 39 9.12 -31.36 -13.60
CA SER A 39 9.52 -32.63 -12.98
C SER A 39 9.03 -32.80 -11.53
N GLY A 40 8.31 -31.81 -10.99
CA GLY A 40 7.78 -31.83 -9.63
C GLY A 40 8.78 -31.41 -8.55
N ASN A 41 9.96 -30.94 -8.94
CA ASN A 41 10.98 -30.46 -8.01
C ASN A 41 10.73 -28.99 -7.62
N GLY A 42 11.23 -28.60 -6.45
CA GLY A 42 11.43 -27.19 -6.12
C GLY A 42 12.85 -26.77 -6.49
N VAL A 43 13.03 -25.51 -6.88
CA VAL A 43 14.36 -24.96 -7.20
C VAL A 43 14.75 -23.94 -6.15
N HIS A 44 15.93 -24.10 -5.55
CA HIS A 44 16.52 -23.12 -4.64
C HIS A 44 17.71 -22.45 -5.32
N LEU A 45 17.67 -21.12 -5.39
CA LEU A 45 18.81 -20.31 -5.79
C LEU A 45 19.34 -19.62 -4.53
N PRO A 46 20.50 -20.06 -3.99
CA PRO A 46 21.06 -19.49 -2.77
C PRO A 46 21.22 -17.97 -2.85
N GLY A 47 20.79 -17.27 -1.81
CA GLY A 47 20.83 -15.81 -1.74
C GLY A 47 19.70 -15.11 -2.50
N ILE A 48 18.86 -15.86 -3.23
CA ILE A 48 17.69 -15.35 -3.95
C ILE A 48 16.41 -15.93 -3.35
N GLY A 49 16.24 -17.26 -3.39
CA GLY A 49 15.06 -17.91 -2.83
C GLY A 49 14.61 -19.17 -3.56
N TYR A 50 13.38 -19.58 -3.27
CA TYR A 50 12.77 -20.83 -3.69
C TYR A 50 11.67 -20.62 -4.72
N PHE A 51 11.71 -21.40 -5.79
CA PHE A 51 10.63 -21.58 -6.75
C PHE A 51 9.95 -22.92 -6.52
N SER A 52 8.62 -22.92 -6.46
CA SER A 52 7.83 -24.15 -6.34
C SER A 52 6.52 -24.07 -7.11
N LEU A 53 6.05 -25.21 -7.60
CA LEU A 53 4.84 -25.27 -8.40
C LEU A 53 3.60 -25.23 -7.49
N ALA A 54 2.65 -24.36 -7.82
CA ALA A 54 1.32 -24.39 -7.23
C ALA A 54 0.36 -25.06 -8.20
N VAL A 55 -0.28 -26.14 -7.77
CA VAL A 55 -1.22 -26.93 -8.59
C VAL A 55 -2.65 -26.68 -8.09
N LYS A 56 -3.60 -26.64 -9.02
CA LYS A 56 -5.05 -26.63 -8.76
C LYS A 56 -5.70 -27.85 -9.39
N GLY A 57 -6.88 -28.22 -8.92
CA GLY A 57 -7.67 -29.31 -9.47
C GLY A 57 -8.84 -29.66 -8.56
N ASN A 58 -9.59 -30.68 -8.93
CA ASN A 58 -10.73 -31.16 -8.17
C ASN A 58 -10.25 -32.16 -7.12
N VAL A 59 -10.45 -31.85 -5.83
CA VAL A 59 -10.13 -32.78 -4.75
C VAL A 59 -11.25 -33.83 -4.65
N TYR A 60 -10.88 -35.10 -4.60
CA TYR A 60 -11.80 -36.21 -4.35
C TYR A 60 -11.19 -37.17 -3.33
N GLU A 61 -12.02 -37.94 -2.64
CA GLU A 61 -11.56 -39.02 -1.77
C GLU A 61 -11.46 -40.32 -2.58
N ASP A 62 -10.30 -40.96 -2.54
CA ASP A 62 -10.08 -42.24 -3.20
C ASP A 62 -10.86 -43.35 -2.46
N PRO A 63 -11.80 -44.04 -3.11
CA PRO A 63 -12.70 -44.98 -2.44
C PRO A 63 -12.02 -46.25 -1.92
N ARG A 64 -10.79 -46.54 -2.35
CA ARG A 64 -10.03 -47.72 -1.89
C ARG A 64 -9.09 -47.38 -0.74
N THR A 65 -8.55 -46.16 -0.74
CA THR A 65 -7.50 -45.75 0.21
C THR A 65 -7.98 -44.71 1.22
N HIS A 66 -9.18 -44.15 1.05
CA HIS A 66 -9.74 -43.06 1.86
C HIS A 66 -8.82 -41.83 1.97
N ARG A 67 -7.95 -41.64 0.98
CA ARG A 67 -7.02 -40.50 0.90
C ARG A 67 -7.54 -39.48 -0.11
N HIS A 68 -7.41 -38.21 0.24
CA HIS A 68 -7.69 -37.13 -0.70
C HIS A 68 -6.65 -37.10 -1.81
N ARG A 69 -7.12 -37.04 -3.06
CA ARG A 69 -6.31 -36.94 -4.27
C ARG A 69 -6.84 -35.83 -5.16
N LEU A 70 -5.98 -35.33 -6.03
CA LEU A 70 -6.33 -34.30 -7.01
C LEU A 70 -6.66 -34.93 -8.36
N ARG A 71 -7.79 -34.54 -8.97
CA ARG A 71 -8.19 -34.85 -10.35
C ARG A 71 -8.11 -33.60 -11.21
N ASN A 72 -7.89 -33.78 -12.51
CA ASN A 72 -7.76 -32.69 -13.47
C ASN A 72 -6.75 -31.65 -12.98
N ALA A 73 -5.57 -32.15 -12.60
CA ALA A 73 -4.52 -31.33 -12.03
C ALA A 73 -3.95 -30.40 -13.10
N GLU A 74 -3.87 -29.12 -12.79
CA GLU A 74 -3.36 -28.08 -13.66
C GLU A 74 -2.41 -27.17 -12.88
N VAL A 75 -1.39 -26.65 -13.57
CA VAL A 75 -0.55 -25.60 -13.01
C VAL A 75 -1.39 -24.36 -12.77
N ARG A 76 -1.40 -23.88 -11.52
CA ARG A 76 -2.02 -22.61 -11.15
C ARG A 76 -1.03 -21.47 -11.32
N THR A 77 0.17 -21.62 -10.79
CA THR A 77 1.25 -20.61 -10.82
C THR A 77 2.57 -21.21 -10.32
N VAL A 78 3.64 -20.44 -10.39
CA VAL A 78 4.90 -20.67 -9.68
C VAL A 78 4.95 -19.75 -8.47
N LYS A 79 5.21 -20.31 -7.29
CA LYS A 79 5.44 -19.56 -6.05
C LYS A 79 6.91 -19.23 -5.92
N PHE A 80 7.21 -17.95 -5.71
CA PHE A 80 8.53 -17.51 -5.29
C PHE A 80 8.50 -17.19 -3.79
N ARG A 81 9.45 -17.73 -3.03
CA ARG A 81 9.69 -17.40 -1.62
C ARG A 81 11.13 -16.90 -1.49
N PRO A 82 11.37 -15.62 -1.17
CA PRO A 82 12.73 -15.11 -1.02
C PRO A 82 13.44 -15.76 0.16
N ASP A 83 14.76 -15.81 0.08
CA ASP A 83 15.60 -16.23 1.20
C ASP A 83 15.60 -15.20 2.32
N ILE A 84 15.88 -15.67 3.55
CA ILE A 84 15.99 -14.78 4.71
C ILE A 84 17.11 -13.76 4.50
N GLU A 85 18.24 -14.17 3.91
CA GLU A 85 19.35 -13.27 3.55
C GLU A 85 18.93 -12.16 2.57
N MET A 86 18.12 -12.52 1.57
CA MET A 86 17.58 -11.54 0.62
C MET A 86 16.65 -10.54 1.33
N LEU A 87 15.81 -11.02 2.25
CA LEU A 87 14.94 -10.15 3.05
C LEU A 87 15.73 -9.26 4.03
N ASP A 88 16.78 -9.79 4.64
CA ASP A 88 17.65 -9.04 5.57
C ASP A 88 18.33 -7.86 4.88
N THR A 89 18.77 -8.05 3.62
CA THR A 89 19.34 -6.96 2.80
C THR A 89 18.35 -5.80 2.61
N LEU A 90 17.04 -6.08 2.61
CA LEU A 90 15.99 -5.07 2.45
C LEU A 90 15.65 -4.33 3.74
N GLN A 91 16.12 -4.76 4.92
CA GLN A 91 15.78 -4.13 6.21
C GLN A 91 16.21 -2.65 6.29
N HIS A 92 17.25 -2.27 5.53
CA HIS A 92 17.75 -0.90 5.47
C HIS A 92 16.98 -0.01 4.49
N THR A 93 15.92 -0.54 3.86
CA THR A 93 15.06 0.24 2.98
C THR A 93 14.38 1.34 3.77
N LYS A 94 14.59 2.59 3.35
CA LYS A 94 13.91 3.74 3.92
C LYS A 94 12.52 3.85 3.33
N PHE A 95 11.50 3.74 4.17
CA PHE A 95 10.13 4.03 3.80
C PHE A 95 9.81 5.47 4.14
N GLU A 96 9.26 6.20 3.19
CA GLU A 96 8.67 7.50 3.43
C GLU A 96 7.16 7.36 3.32
N ASN A 97 6.45 7.75 4.38
CA ASN A 97 5.00 7.80 4.29
C ASN A 97 4.60 9.03 3.47
N VAL A 98 3.90 8.80 2.36
CA VAL A 98 3.44 9.84 1.41
C VAL A 98 2.54 10.89 2.07
N THR A 99 1.94 10.57 3.22
CA THR A 99 1.22 11.54 4.07
C THR A 99 2.13 12.69 4.50
N TYR A 100 3.44 12.45 4.71
CA TYR A 100 4.39 13.50 5.07
C TYR A 100 4.81 14.38 3.88
N ARG A 101 4.71 13.89 2.64
CA ARG A 101 4.96 14.71 1.43
C ARG A 101 3.89 15.78 1.22
N HIS A 102 2.67 15.52 1.66
CA HIS A 102 1.55 16.47 1.60
C HIS A 102 1.36 17.24 2.91
N GLY A 103 2.28 17.04 3.86
CA GLY A 103 2.05 17.35 5.26
C GLY A 103 0.92 16.49 5.82
N THR A 104 1.12 15.84 6.96
CA THR A 104 0.04 15.87 7.94
C THR A 104 -0.34 17.33 8.04
N SER A 105 -1.57 17.72 7.67
CA SER A 105 -2.08 19.06 7.94
C SER A 105 -1.73 19.33 9.40
N SER A 106 -0.68 20.13 9.59
CA SER A 106 -0.32 20.65 10.89
C SER A 106 -1.60 21.27 11.41
N VAL A 107 -1.82 21.21 12.73
CA VAL A 107 -2.97 21.89 13.34
C VAL A 107 -3.13 23.25 12.65
N PRO A 108 -4.23 23.49 11.91
CA PRO A 108 -4.39 24.70 11.14
C PRO A 108 -4.14 25.88 12.05
N THR A 109 -3.39 26.88 11.56
CA THR A 109 -3.22 28.10 12.33
C THR A 109 -4.58 28.72 12.61
N ALA A 110 -4.69 29.46 13.71
CA ALA A 110 -5.92 30.16 14.06
C ALA A 110 -6.38 31.08 12.91
N GLU A 111 -5.43 31.70 12.21
CA GLU A 111 -5.68 32.53 11.02
C GLU A 111 -6.32 31.74 9.88
N LEU A 112 -5.76 30.58 9.51
CA LEU A 112 -6.30 29.73 8.46
C LEU A 112 -7.69 29.19 8.82
N THR A 113 -7.89 28.86 10.10
CA THR A 113 -9.17 28.37 10.62
C THR A 113 -10.24 29.46 10.56
N ASN A 114 -9.93 30.68 11.01
CA ASN A 114 -10.86 31.81 10.95
C ASN A 114 -11.20 32.17 9.50
N LYS A 115 -10.22 32.20 8.60
CA LYS A 115 -10.45 32.40 7.17
C LYS A 115 -11.39 31.33 6.58
N ALA A 116 -11.16 30.06 6.92
CA ALA A 116 -12.04 28.98 6.47
C ALA A 116 -13.48 29.16 6.97
N LEU A 117 -13.67 29.61 8.21
CA LEU A 117 -15.00 29.93 8.72
C LEU A 117 -15.66 31.07 7.95
N ASP A 118 -14.94 32.16 7.71
CA ASP A 118 -15.46 33.30 6.96
C ASP A 118 -15.86 32.91 5.53
N ASP A 119 -14.98 32.22 4.81
CA ASP A 119 -15.24 31.79 3.45
C ASP A 119 -16.41 30.80 3.38
N LEU A 120 -16.44 29.79 4.26
CA LEU A 120 -17.50 28.79 4.26
C LEU A 120 -18.86 29.37 4.63
N PHE A 121 -18.93 30.28 5.61
CA PHE A 121 -20.18 30.94 5.99
C PHE A 121 -20.61 32.06 5.03
N SER A 122 -19.70 32.61 4.24
CA SER A 122 -20.07 33.51 3.14
C SER A 122 -20.83 32.77 2.03
N ALA A 123 -20.50 31.50 1.82
CA ALA A 123 -21.08 30.67 0.77
C ALA A 123 -22.29 29.84 1.24
N LYS A 124 -22.36 29.48 2.53
CA LYS A 124 -23.37 28.56 3.06
C LYS A 124 -23.95 29.06 4.39
N PRO A 125 -25.28 28.94 4.61
CA PRO A 125 -25.91 29.33 5.88
C PRO A 125 -25.53 28.42 7.05
N PHE A 126 -25.04 27.22 6.77
CA PHE A 126 -24.49 26.28 7.74
C PHE A 126 -23.34 25.49 7.11
N ILE A 127 -22.44 24.99 7.95
CA ILE A 127 -21.27 24.20 7.51
C ILE A 127 -21.24 22.87 8.24
N THR A 128 -20.60 21.87 7.66
CA THR A 128 -20.44 20.54 8.24
C THR A 128 -18.97 20.25 8.58
N VAL A 129 -18.73 19.18 9.35
CA VAL A 129 -17.36 18.70 9.60
C VAL A 129 -16.65 18.32 8.30
N ALA A 130 -17.40 17.84 7.29
CA ALA A 130 -16.85 17.53 5.97
C ALA A 130 -16.38 18.80 5.24
N ASP A 131 -17.14 19.90 5.33
CA ASP A 131 -16.73 21.18 4.74
C ASP A 131 -15.42 21.70 5.35
N LEU A 132 -15.30 21.65 6.68
CA LEU A 132 -14.05 22.00 7.38
C LEU A 132 -12.90 21.08 6.99
N ARG A 133 -13.17 19.78 6.89
CA ARG A 133 -12.17 18.78 6.53
C ARG A 133 -11.62 19.04 5.13
N ASP A 134 -12.50 19.24 4.18
CA ASP A 134 -12.13 19.36 2.78
C ASP A 134 -11.46 20.71 2.51
N TYR A 135 -11.92 21.81 3.15
CA TYR A 135 -11.30 23.13 3.02
C TYR A 135 -9.90 23.19 3.66
N LEU A 136 -9.74 22.63 4.86
CA LEU A 136 -8.47 22.69 5.62
C LEU A 136 -7.55 21.48 5.33
N ASN A 137 -7.92 20.63 4.38
CA ASN A 137 -7.23 19.38 4.01
C ASN A 137 -6.88 18.51 5.24
N LEU A 138 -7.86 18.30 6.12
CA LEU A 138 -7.68 17.61 7.38
C LEU A 138 -7.96 16.11 7.25
N SER A 139 -7.38 15.32 8.15
CA SER A 139 -7.92 13.99 8.43
C SER A 139 -9.30 14.11 9.09
N SER A 140 -10.14 13.10 8.94
CA SER A 140 -11.45 13.08 9.61
C SER A 140 -11.34 13.30 11.12
N ALA A 141 -10.36 12.67 11.77
CA ALA A 141 -10.13 12.83 13.21
C ALA A 141 -9.78 14.28 13.60
N ASN A 142 -8.91 14.94 12.83
CA ASN A 142 -8.53 16.33 13.09
C ASN A 142 -9.68 17.30 12.82
N ALA A 143 -10.50 17.05 11.79
CA ALA A 143 -11.68 17.87 11.50
C ALA A 143 -12.69 17.85 12.65
N TYR A 144 -12.98 16.67 13.22
CA TYR A 144 -13.84 16.57 14.42
C TYR A 144 -13.23 17.27 15.64
N ARG A 145 -11.91 17.14 15.84
CA ARG A 145 -11.21 17.79 16.96
C ARG A 145 -11.27 19.32 16.86
N ILE A 146 -11.07 19.87 15.66
CA ILE A 146 -11.13 21.32 15.41
C ILE A 146 -12.57 21.83 15.55
N ALA A 147 -13.56 21.13 14.99
CA ALA A 147 -14.96 21.51 15.14
C ALA A 147 -15.38 21.57 16.62
N ALA A 148 -14.98 20.57 17.42
CA ALA A 148 -15.24 20.56 18.86
C ALA A 148 -14.54 21.71 19.60
N HIS A 149 -13.31 22.06 19.21
CA HIS A 149 -12.61 23.19 19.82
C HIS A 149 -13.27 24.54 19.47
N LEU A 150 -13.68 24.72 18.21
CA LEU A 150 -14.40 25.92 17.76
C LEU A 150 -15.77 26.07 18.42
N GLU A 151 -16.43 24.95 18.72
CA GLU A 151 -17.68 24.93 19.50
C GLU A 151 -17.42 25.33 20.95
N GLN A 152 -16.34 24.84 21.58
CA GLN A 152 -15.92 25.26 22.92
C GLN A 152 -15.53 26.74 23.00
N GLU A 153 -14.89 27.28 21.96
CA GLU A 153 -14.57 28.71 21.83
C GLU A 153 -15.79 29.58 21.53
N GLY A 154 -16.97 28.99 21.29
CA GLY A 154 -18.19 29.71 20.93
C GLY A 154 -18.20 30.27 19.51
N LYS A 155 -17.26 29.88 18.64
CA LYS A 155 -17.22 30.28 17.22
C LYS A 155 -18.19 29.49 16.36
N LEU A 156 -18.53 28.27 16.78
CA LEU A 156 -19.52 27.41 16.14
C LEU A 156 -20.61 27.04 17.14
N ARG A 157 -21.84 26.90 16.64
CA ARG A 157 -22.97 26.34 17.38
C ARG A 157 -23.53 25.14 16.63
N ASP A 158 -23.57 23.98 17.27
CA ASP A 158 -24.17 22.77 16.68
C ASP A 158 -25.69 22.91 16.61
N VAL A 159 -26.21 22.77 15.39
CA VAL A 159 -27.64 22.71 15.06
C VAL A 159 -27.99 21.40 14.35
N GLY A 160 -27.04 20.47 14.28
CA GLY A 160 -27.19 19.20 13.60
C GLY A 160 -27.92 18.15 14.43
N SER A 161 -28.05 16.96 13.84
CA SER A 161 -28.53 15.78 14.54
C SER A 161 -27.36 14.99 15.12
N ARG A 162 -27.65 14.07 16.05
CA ARG A 162 -26.65 13.16 16.64
C ARG A 162 -25.73 12.47 15.60
N TYR A 163 -26.25 12.17 14.42
CA TYR A 163 -25.53 11.45 13.37
C TYR A 163 -24.92 12.37 12.30
N ARG A 164 -25.33 13.64 12.24
CA ARG A 164 -24.86 14.61 11.25
C ARG A 164 -24.75 15.97 11.92
N LYS A 165 -23.52 16.28 12.36
CA LYS A 165 -23.15 17.59 12.89
C LYS A 165 -23.25 18.64 11.79
N ALA A 166 -23.93 19.73 12.10
CA ALA A 166 -24.08 20.89 11.25
C ALA A 166 -23.94 22.11 12.15
N TYR A 167 -23.13 23.07 11.74
CA TYR A 167 -22.77 24.22 12.55
C TYR A 167 -23.22 25.50 11.90
N VAL A 168 -23.73 26.42 12.72
CA VAL A 168 -23.91 27.83 12.37
C VAL A 168 -22.87 28.67 13.09
N ARG A 169 -22.65 29.90 12.62
CA ARG A 169 -21.74 30.83 13.27
C ARG A 169 -22.22 31.09 14.70
N GLY A 170 -21.31 30.95 15.66
CA GLY A 170 -21.61 31.26 17.05
C GLY A 170 -21.72 32.77 17.25
N GLU A 171 -22.53 33.17 18.22
CA GLU A 171 -22.69 34.58 18.59
C GLU A 171 -21.42 35.02 19.32
N SER A 172 -20.56 35.80 18.66
CA SER A 172 -19.48 36.51 19.36
C SER A 172 -20.12 37.38 20.43
N GLN A 173 -19.89 37.06 21.71
CA GLN A 173 -20.02 38.06 22.76
C GLN A 173 -18.94 39.12 22.48
N GLY A 174 -19.38 40.25 21.93
CA GLY A 174 -18.61 41.49 21.95
C GLY A 174 -18.53 42.06 23.35
#